data_AF-A0A7N2MTW3-F1
#
_entry.id   AF-A0A7N2MTW3-F1
#
_cell.length_a   1.000
_cell.length_b   1.000
_cell.length_c   1.000
_cell.angle_alpha   90.00
_cell.angle_beta   90.00
_cell.angle_gamma   90.00
#
_symmetry.space_group_name_H-M   'P 1'
#
loop_
_entity.id
_entity.type
_entity.pdbx_description
1 polymer ?
#
loop_
_entity_poly.entity_id
_entity_poly.type
_entity_poly.pdbx_seq_one_letter_code
_entity_poly.pdbx_strand_id
1 'polypeptide(L)'
;MATCYMRKNLITLILAGVLTEALSRNVMAQECGCDSGLCCSQYGYCGTSDAYCGAGCQEGHCYTTNGVSVPDIVTDEFFNGLLDQADSNCAGKYFYSRDAFLEAHNSYSEFGGDNSVDDSKREIAALFANVAHEIARMISLSHK
;
A
#
# COMPACT_ATOMS: atom_id res chain seq x y z
N MET A 1 57.70 -58.05 -8.94
CA MET A 1 57.19 -56.94 -9.76
C MET A 1 55.68 -57.09 -9.86
N ALA A 2 54.90 -56.27 -9.16
CA ALA A 2 53.45 -56.26 -9.24
C ALA A 2 52.98 -54.81 -9.28
N THR A 3 52.79 -54.29 -10.48
CA THR A 3 52.05 -53.04 -10.73
C THR A 3 50.56 -53.38 -10.66
N CYS A 4 49.83 -52.78 -9.71
CA CYS A 4 48.38 -52.77 -9.72
C CYS A 4 47.84 -51.38 -10.03
N TYR A 5 46.99 -51.38 -11.03
CA TYR A 5 46.40 -50.32 -11.82
C TYR A 5 45.32 -49.57 -11.04
N MET A 6 45.59 -48.34 -10.58
CA MET A 6 44.60 -47.43 -9.97
C MET A 6 44.89 -45.97 -10.37
N ARG A 7 44.81 -45.62 -11.66
CA ARG A 7 45.07 -44.22 -12.09
C ARG A 7 44.39 -43.79 -13.40
N LYS A 8 43.20 -44.32 -13.71
CA LYS A 8 42.41 -43.87 -14.87
C LYS A 8 40.98 -43.40 -14.52
N ASN A 9 40.35 -43.91 -13.46
CA ASN A 9 38.98 -43.51 -13.13
C ASN A 9 38.86 -42.23 -12.31
N LEU A 10 39.92 -41.78 -11.62
CA LEU A 10 39.87 -40.56 -10.82
C LEU A 10 39.88 -39.29 -11.70
N ILE A 11 40.60 -39.33 -12.83
CA ILE A 11 40.69 -38.19 -13.77
C ILE A 11 39.36 -38.00 -14.51
N THR A 12 38.66 -39.09 -14.84
CA THR A 12 37.34 -39.04 -15.50
C THR A 12 36.25 -38.46 -14.59
N LEU A 13 36.32 -38.71 -13.28
CA LEU A 13 35.37 -38.16 -12.31
C LEU A 13 35.58 -36.65 -12.09
N ILE A 14 36.82 -36.17 -12.13
CA ILE A 14 37.14 -34.74 -12.02
C ILE A 14 36.68 -33.97 -13.27
N LEU A 15 36.82 -34.55 -14.46
CA LEU A 15 36.36 -33.91 -15.71
C LEU A 15 34.83 -33.91 -15.86
N ALA A 16 34.13 -34.91 -15.32
CA ALA A 16 32.67 -34.96 -15.32
C ALA A 16 32.02 -33.99 -14.31
N GLY A 17 32.71 -33.67 -13.21
CA GLY A 17 32.21 -32.75 -12.17
C GLY A 17 32.29 -31.27 -12.52
N VAL A 18 32.99 -30.88 -13.59
CA VAL A 18 33.18 -29.46 -13.98
C VAL A 18 32.08 -28.97 -14.95
N LEU A 19 31.15 -29.84 -15.39
CA LEU A 19 30.17 -29.52 -16.43
C LEU A 19 28.73 -29.21 -15.94
N THR A 20 28.44 -29.15 -14.64
CA THR A 20 27.03 -29.00 -14.17
C THR A 20 26.68 -27.74 -13.39
N GLU A 21 27.56 -26.74 -13.26
CA GLU A 21 27.21 -25.48 -12.57
C GLU A 21 27.36 -24.22 -13.44
N ALA A 22 27.17 -24.37 -14.75
CA ALA A 22 26.88 -23.24 -15.64
C ALA A 22 25.47 -23.36 -16.24
N LEU A 23 24.50 -23.76 -15.42
CA LEU A 23 23.12 -23.35 -15.62
C LEU A 23 22.90 -22.12 -14.75
N SER A 24 23.59 -21.02 -15.10
CA SER A 24 23.07 -19.70 -14.83
C SER A 24 21.72 -19.64 -15.53
N ARG A 25 20.67 -20.01 -14.80
CA ARG A 25 19.32 -19.58 -15.15
C ARG A 25 19.41 -18.07 -15.12
N ASN A 26 19.51 -17.44 -16.29
CA ASN A 26 19.05 -16.08 -16.47
C ASN A 26 17.54 -16.11 -16.24
N VAL A 27 17.12 -16.29 -14.98
CA VAL A 27 15.86 -15.72 -14.55
C VAL A 27 16.18 -14.24 -14.57
N MET A 28 15.53 -13.49 -15.46
CA MET A 28 15.42 -12.05 -15.27
C MET A 28 14.57 -11.89 -14.00
N ALA A 29 15.17 -12.11 -12.83
CA ALA A 29 14.75 -11.42 -11.64
C ALA A 29 15.31 -10.03 -11.87
N GLN A 30 14.49 -9.13 -12.41
CA GLN A 30 14.75 -7.73 -12.16
C GLN A 30 14.77 -7.60 -10.63
N GLU A 31 15.98 -7.58 -10.07
CA GLU A 31 16.25 -7.52 -8.63
C GLU A 31 15.77 -6.15 -8.14
N CYS A 32 14.85 -6.14 -7.18
CA CYS A 32 14.44 -4.90 -6.55
C CYS A 32 15.64 -4.28 -5.80
N GLY A 33 15.78 -2.97 -5.95
CA GLY A 33 16.93 -2.19 -5.46
C GLY A 33 16.73 -0.72 -5.77
N CYS A 34 15.50 -0.25 -5.63
CA CYS A 34 15.10 1.08 -6.06
C CYS A 34 15.58 2.15 -5.08
N ASP A 35 15.86 3.35 -5.60
CA ASP A 35 16.15 4.53 -4.77
C ASP A 35 14.98 4.85 -3.82
N SER A 36 15.29 5.56 -2.72
CA SER A 36 14.29 5.95 -1.73
C SER A 36 13.15 6.75 -2.38
N GLY A 37 11.90 6.32 -2.13
CA GLY A 37 10.70 6.93 -2.70
C GLY A 37 10.21 6.30 -4.00
N LEU A 38 10.92 5.29 -4.54
CA LEU A 38 10.46 4.50 -5.69
C LEU A 38 9.87 3.15 -5.26
N CYS A 39 8.94 2.65 -6.05
CA CYS A 39 8.35 1.32 -5.90
C CYS A 39 8.94 0.34 -6.92
N CYS A 40 9.06 -0.91 -6.52
CA CYS A 40 9.45 -2.01 -7.39
C CYS A 40 8.20 -2.72 -7.90
N SER A 41 7.92 -2.63 -9.19
CA SER A 41 6.80 -3.32 -9.85
C SER A 41 6.86 -4.84 -9.70
N GLN A 42 5.76 -5.53 -10.01
CA GLN A 42 5.74 -7.00 -10.11
C GLN A 42 6.70 -7.59 -11.14
N TYR A 43 7.20 -6.76 -12.06
CA TYR A 43 8.20 -7.12 -13.07
C TYR A 43 9.60 -6.61 -12.70
N GLY A 44 9.81 -6.19 -11.46
CA GLY A 44 11.08 -5.73 -10.88
C GLY A 44 11.65 -4.41 -11.41
N TYR A 45 10.85 -3.61 -12.13
CA TYR A 45 11.23 -2.24 -12.50
C TYR A 45 10.90 -1.23 -11.40
N CYS A 46 11.69 -0.16 -11.31
CA CYS A 46 11.50 0.93 -10.35
C CYS A 46 10.71 2.11 -10.95
N GLY A 47 9.77 2.67 -10.19
CA GLY A 47 8.99 3.85 -10.59
C GLY A 47 7.99 4.29 -9.52
N THR A 48 7.22 5.35 -9.79
CA THR A 48 6.27 5.91 -8.81
C THR A 48 4.80 5.82 -9.24
N SER A 49 4.52 5.45 -10.49
CA SER A 49 3.12 5.33 -10.96
C SER A 49 2.48 4.03 -10.48
N ASP A 50 1.16 3.92 -10.62
CA ASP A 50 0.38 2.74 -10.29
C ASP A 50 0.92 1.43 -10.93
N ALA A 51 1.45 1.49 -12.14
CA ALA A 51 2.12 0.32 -12.76
C ALA A 51 3.33 -0.25 -11.97
N TYR A 52 3.90 0.55 -11.06
CA TYR A 52 5.05 0.19 -10.22
C TYR A 52 4.66 0.00 -8.76
N CYS A 53 3.88 0.93 -8.21
CA CYS A 53 3.47 0.92 -6.81
C CYS A 53 2.19 0.11 -6.55
N GLY A 54 1.42 -0.18 -7.60
CA GLY A 54 0.12 -0.83 -7.56
C GLY A 54 0.16 -2.34 -7.31
N ALA A 55 -0.80 -3.05 -7.91
CA ALA A 55 -0.94 -4.49 -7.75
C ALA A 55 0.34 -5.26 -8.13
N GLY A 56 0.82 -6.09 -7.19
CA GLY A 56 2.01 -6.91 -7.37
C GLY A 56 3.34 -6.18 -7.13
N CYS A 57 3.31 -4.93 -6.67
CA CYS A 57 4.50 -4.24 -6.18
C CYS A 57 5.25 -5.09 -5.13
N GLN A 58 6.57 -5.18 -5.28
CA GLN A 58 7.47 -6.06 -4.53
C GLN A 58 8.22 -5.33 -3.40
N GLU A 59 8.58 -4.05 -3.59
CA GLU A 59 9.31 -3.21 -2.62
C GLU A 59 8.95 -1.72 -2.77
N GLY A 60 9.24 -0.91 -1.75
CA GLY A 60 8.95 0.53 -1.73
C GLY A 60 7.58 0.86 -1.15
N HIS A 61 6.99 2.00 -1.55
CA HIS A 61 5.66 2.41 -1.11
C HIS A 61 4.56 1.74 -1.95
N CYS A 62 4.49 0.42 -1.86
CA CYS A 62 3.47 -0.36 -2.53
C CYS A 62 2.08 -0.05 -1.94
N TYR A 63 1.12 0.25 -2.80
CA TYR A 63 -0.30 0.37 -2.47
C TYR A 63 -1.09 -0.53 -3.42
N THR A 64 -2.09 -1.24 -2.92
CA THR A 64 -3.06 -1.88 -3.80
C THR A 64 -4.31 -1.03 -3.83
N THR A 65 -4.69 -0.47 -4.98
CA THR A 65 -6.02 0.13 -5.11
C THR A 65 -7.04 -1.00 -5.03
N ASN A 66 -7.84 -1.02 -3.96
CA ASN A 66 -8.88 -2.02 -3.74
C ASN A 66 -10.18 -1.74 -4.53
N GLY A 67 -10.20 -0.68 -5.34
CA GLY A 67 -11.38 -0.23 -6.07
C GLY A 67 -12.45 0.44 -5.19
N VAL A 68 -12.12 0.77 -3.94
CA VAL A 68 -12.99 1.51 -3.04
C VAL A 68 -13.09 2.97 -3.50
N SER A 69 -14.31 3.47 -3.48
CA SER A 69 -14.65 4.87 -3.70
C SER A 69 -15.08 5.48 -2.37
N VAL A 70 -14.39 6.55 -1.94
CA VAL A 70 -14.77 7.29 -0.72
C VAL A 70 -16.21 7.81 -0.78
N PRO A 71 -16.72 8.35 -1.90
CA PRO A 71 -18.14 8.68 -2.05
C PRO A 71 -19.12 7.55 -1.73
N ASP A 72 -18.73 6.29 -1.97
CA ASP A 72 -19.57 5.11 -1.74
C ASP A 72 -19.55 4.66 -0.28
N ILE A 73 -18.45 4.91 0.44
CA ILE A 73 -18.35 4.65 1.89
C ILE A 73 -19.00 5.77 2.69
N VAL A 74 -18.64 7.02 2.37
CA VAL A 74 -19.16 8.21 3.04
C VAL A 74 -20.43 8.60 2.31
N THR A 75 -21.53 7.91 2.60
CA THR A 75 -22.86 8.26 2.05
C THR A 75 -23.46 9.47 2.76
N ASP A 76 -24.51 10.07 2.19
CA ASP A 76 -25.26 11.12 2.87
C ASP A 76 -25.80 10.63 4.23
N GLU A 77 -26.31 9.41 4.29
CA GLU A 77 -26.83 8.79 5.52
C GLU A 77 -25.74 8.64 6.58
N PHE A 78 -24.55 8.15 6.19
CA PHE A 78 -23.41 8.03 7.09
C PHE A 78 -22.96 9.40 7.59
N PHE A 79 -22.76 10.36 6.70
CA PHE A 79 -22.28 11.69 7.05
C PHE A 79 -23.27 12.45 7.95
N ASN A 80 -24.56 12.42 7.62
CA ASN A 80 -25.60 13.04 8.43
C ASN A 80 -25.76 12.34 9.78
N GLY A 81 -25.60 11.01 9.83
CA GLY A 81 -25.56 10.26 11.09
C GLY A 81 -24.40 10.64 12.01
N LEU A 82 -23.26 11.10 11.46
CA LEU A 82 -22.18 11.69 12.25
C LEU A 82 -22.57 13.06 12.81
N LEU A 83 -23.16 13.93 11.97
CA LEU A 83 -23.60 15.25 12.40
C LEU A 83 -24.69 15.18 13.46
N ASP A 84 -25.61 14.22 13.36
CA ASP A 84 -26.74 14.06 14.27
C ASP A 84 -26.36 13.75 15.71
N GLN A 85 -25.14 13.27 15.94
CA GLN A 85 -24.58 13.09 17.29
C GLN A 85 -24.30 14.42 18.01
N ALA A 86 -24.18 15.52 17.28
CA ALA A 86 -24.02 16.85 17.88
C ALA A 86 -25.38 17.44 18.32
N ASP A 87 -25.35 18.30 19.34
CA ASP A 87 -26.54 19.04 19.79
C ASP A 87 -27.21 19.80 18.63
N SER A 88 -28.52 19.94 18.68
CA SER A 88 -29.31 20.65 17.67
C SER A 88 -28.87 22.11 17.47
N ASN A 89 -28.27 22.72 18.50
CA ASN A 89 -27.78 24.09 18.49
C ASN A 89 -26.29 24.20 18.08
N CYS A 90 -25.64 23.09 17.72
CA CYS A 90 -24.25 23.10 17.30
C CYS A 90 -24.12 23.78 15.92
N ALA A 91 -23.39 24.91 15.86
CA ALA A 91 -23.13 25.64 14.61
C ALA A 91 -22.45 24.76 13.54
N GLY A 92 -21.67 23.76 13.98
CA GLY A 92 -21.02 22.80 13.10
C GLY A 92 -21.98 22.03 12.19
N LYS A 93 -23.23 21.77 12.62
CA LYS A 93 -24.25 21.09 11.80
C LYS A 93 -24.58 21.83 10.50
N TYR A 94 -24.41 23.14 10.48
CA TYR A 94 -24.68 23.99 9.32
C TYR A 94 -23.41 24.38 8.54
N PHE A 95 -22.23 24.06 9.09
CA PHE A 95 -20.95 24.37 8.49
C PHE A 95 -20.35 23.19 7.71
N TYR A 96 -20.48 21.97 8.23
CA TYR A 96 -19.96 20.78 7.58
C TYR A 96 -21.02 20.15 6.67
N SER A 97 -20.67 19.93 5.40
CA SER A 97 -21.51 19.22 4.43
C SER A 97 -20.72 18.10 3.76
N ARG A 98 -21.42 17.05 3.34
CA ARG A 98 -20.80 15.95 2.59
C ARG A 98 -20.22 16.44 1.27
N ASP A 99 -20.90 17.34 0.58
CA ASP A 99 -20.41 17.92 -0.68
C ASP A 99 -19.07 18.63 -0.50
N ALA A 100 -18.93 19.44 0.55
CA ALA A 100 -17.66 20.11 0.86
C ALA A 100 -16.55 19.11 1.22
N PHE A 101 -16.90 18.02 1.91
CA PHE A 101 -15.97 16.92 2.17
C PHE A 101 -15.52 16.24 0.88
N LEU A 102 -16.43 15.93 -0.05
CA LEU A 102 -16.09 15.27 -1.32
C LEU A 102 -15.32 16.19 -2.27
N GLU A 103 -15.64 17.49 -2.28
CA GLU A 103 -14.85 18.49 -3.00
C GLU A 103 -13.41 18.54 -2.48
N ALA A 104 -13.22 18.54 -1.16
CA ALA A 104 -11.89 18.46 -0.56
C ALA A 104 -11.18 17.13 -0.89
N HIS A 105 -11.90 16.01 -0.83
CA HIS A 105 -11.36 14.69 -1.20
C HIS A 105 -10.88 14.63 -2.65
N ASN A 106 -11.53 15.33 -3.59
CA ASN A 106 -11.06 15.39 -4.99
C ASN A 106 -9.66 15.99 -5.14
N SER A 107 -9.17 16.75 -4.15
CA SER A 107 -7.79 17.26 -4.10
C SER A 107 -6.79 16.25 -3.53
N TYR A 108 -7.28 15.16 -2.92
CA TYR A 108 -6.53 14.10 -2.25
C TYR A 108 -7.13 12.73 -2.56
N SER A 109 -7.19 12.38 -3.85
CA SER A 109 -7.88 11.19 -4.34
C SER A 109 -7.30 9.85 -3.87
N GLU A 110 -6.07 9.85 -3.34
CA GLU A 110 -5.41 8.67 -2.75
C GLU A 110 -6.01 8.32 -1.37
N PHE A 111 -6.55 9.32 -0.66
CA PHE A 111 -7.14 9.12 0.67
C PHE A 111 -8.28 8.10 0.63
N GLY A 112 -8.22 7.08 1.49
CA GLY A 112 -9.28 6.09 1.63
C GLY A 112 -9.40 5.12 0.45
N GLY A 113 -8.47 5.15 -0.52
CA GLY A 113 -8.44 4.25 -1.69
C GLY A 113 -7.37 3.14 -1.62
N ASP A 114 -6.50 3.18 -0.62
CA ASP A 114 -5.29 2.38 -0.57
C ASP A 114 -5.45 1.06 0.21
N ASN A 115 -4.61 0.09 -0.15
CA ASN A 115 -4.46 -1.21 0.52
C ASN A 115 -5.73 -2.08 0.49
N SER A 116 -6.23 -2.56 1.63
CA SER A 116 -7.43 -3.40 1.71
C SER A 116 -8.68 -2.56 1.98
N VAL A 117 -9.87 -3.09 1.67
CA VAL A 117 -11.15 -2.40 1.95
C VAL A 117 -11.29 -2.03 3.42
N ASP A 118 -10.75 -2.86 4.31
CA ASP A 118 -10.76 -2.61 5.75
C ASP A 118 -9.78 -1.50 6.16
N ASP A 119 -8.69 -1.31 5.41
CA ASP A 119 -7.76 -0.20 5.60
C ASP A 119 -8.41 1.12 5.16
N SER A 120 -9.04 1.16 3.98
CA SER A 120 -9.84 2.30 3.52
C SER A 120 -10.87 2.74 4.55
N LYS A 121 -11.68 1.79 5.06
CA LYS A 121 -12.69 2.07 6.09
C LYS A 121 -12.06 2.59 7.38
N ARG A 122 -10.93 2.01 7.79
CA ARG A 122 -10.21 2.42 9.01
C ARG A 122 -9.61 3.81 8.88
N GLU A 123 -9.07 4.15 7.71
CA GLU A 123 -8.52 5.48 7.43
C GLU A 123 -9.61 6.55 7.44
N ILE A 124 -10.72 6.30 6.73
CA ILE A 124 -11.89 7.18 6.73
C ILE A 124 -12.42 7.37 8.17
N ALA A 125 -12.56 6.29 8.93
CA ALA A 125 -13.00 6.37 10.33
C ALA A 125 -12.02 7.15 11.21
N ALA A 126 -10.71 6.97 11.04
CA ALA A 126 -9.70 7.67 11.79
C ALA A 126 -9.72 9.18 11.52
N LEU A 127 -9.94 9.59 10.27
CA LEU A 127 -10.13 11.01 9.93
C LEU A 127 -11.32 11.59 10.68
N PHE A 128 -12.51 10.99 10.54
CA PHE A 128 -13.72 11.50 11.18
C PHE A 128 -13.62 11.50 12.72
N ALA A 129 -12.97 10.49 13.31
CA ALA A 129 -12.74 10.43 14.75
C ALA A 129 -11.82 11.57 15.23
N ASN A 130 -10.71 11.83 14.52
CA ASN A 130 -9.79 12.91 14.86
C ASN A 130 -10.45 14.28 14.68
N VAL A 131 -11.18 14.49 13.58
CA VAL A 131 -11.92 15.72 13.31
C VAL A 131 -12.98 15.95 14.39
N ALA A 132 -13.76 14.93 14.75
CA ALA A 132 -14.76 15.02 15.80
C ALA A 132 -14.13 15.34 17.17
N HIS A 133 -13.01 14.70 17.51
CA HIS A 133 -12.29 14.97 18.76
C HIS A 133 -11.82 16.42 18.86
N GLU A 134 -11.20 16.95 17.80
CA GLU A 134 -10.72 18.34 17.81
C GLU A 134 -11.87 19.36 17.80
N ILE A 135 -12.96 19.08 17.07
CA ILE A 135 -14.13 19.97 17.06
C ILE A 135 -14.85 19.95 18.42
N ALA A 136 -15.01 18.79 19.06
CA ALA A 136 -15.55 18.69 20.41
C ALA A 136 -14.71 19.50 21.42
N ARG A 137 -13.38 19.47 21.27
CA ARG A 137 -12.46 20.26 22.07
C ARG A 137 -12.65 21.77 21.81
N MET A 138 -12.80 22.20 20.57
CA MET A 138 -13.07 23.61 20.23
C MET A 138 -14.41 24.13 20.78
N ILE A 139 -15.46 23.29 20.79
CA ILE A 139 -16.77 23.64 21.37
C ILE A 139 -16.66 23.79 22.90
N SER A 140 -15.90 22.91 23.57
CA SER A 140 -15.70 22.98 25.03
C SER A 140 -14.96 24.24 25.51
N LEU A 141 -14.11 24.81 24.65
CA LEU A 141 -13.37 26.05 24.93
C LEU A 141 -14.22 27.31 24.70
N SER A 142 -15.25 27.22 23.86
CA SER A 142 -16.15 28.35 23.54
C SER A 142 -17.29 28.52 24.55
N HIS A 143 -17.47 27.57 25.47
CA HIS A 143 -18.44 27.60 26.56
C HIS A 143 -17.84 28.01 27.92
N LYS A 144 -16.65 28.63 27.93
CA LYS A 144 -16.00 29.13 29.16
C LYS A 144 -15.86 30.65 29.17
#